data_AF-A0A6G1SZ20-F1
#
_entry.id   AF-A0A6G1SZ20-F1
#
_cell.length_a   1.000
_cell.length_b   1.000
_cell.length_c   1.000
_cell.angle_alpha   90.00
_cell.angle_beta   90.00
_cell.angle_gamma   90.00
#
_symmetry.space_group_name_H-M   'P 1'
#
loop_
_entity.id
_entity.type
_entity.pdbx_description
1 polymer ?
#
loop_
_entity_poly.entity_id
_entity_poly.type
_entity_poly.pdbx_seq_one_letter_code
_entity_poly.pdbx_strand_id
1 'polypeptide(L)'
;MNDHEVGRIVQFAIDHPAVRGINFQPAFHAGRYMEHDPLQRVTIPDVLRWIEEQTSGTFRQSDFVPIPCCFPTCNSVTYAYVDEEDGEVTPMPRLLDVEDYLDCITTAQCRT
;
A
#
# COMPACT_ATOMS: atom_id res chain seq x y z
N MET A 1 5.66 -3.95 17.73
CA MET A 1 5.02 -3.69 16.43
C MET A 1 5.64 -2.40 15.89
N ASN A 2 5.85 -2.30 14.57
CA ASN A 2 6.57 -1.19 13.92
C ASN A 2 5.62 -0.25 13.15
N ASP A 3 4.38 -0.17 13.61
CA ASP A 3 3.28 0.62 13.04
C ASP A 3 3.61 2.11 12.89
N HIS A 4 4.41 2.66 13.80
CA HIS A 4 4.89 4.06 13.79
C HIS A 4 5.97 4.38 12.74
N GLU A 5 6.46 3.38 11.99
CA GLU A 5 7.52 3.58 10.98
C GLU A 5 6.97 3.58 9.55
N VAL A 6 5.68 3.32 9.37
CA VAL A 6 5.04 3.14 8.06
C VAL A 6 5.28 4.34 7.14
N GLY A 7 5.06 5.57 7.63
CA GLY A 7 5.30 6.78 6.86
C GLY A 7 6.78 7.02 6.54
N ARG A 8 7.69 6.65 7.46
CA ARG A 8 9.14 6.74 7.21
C ARG A 8 9.59 5.80 6.10
N ILE A 9 9.02 4.59 6.04
CA ILE A 9 9.28 3.64 4.95
C ILE A 9 8.76 4.21 3.62
N VAL A 10 7.57 4.81 3.61
CA VAL A 10 7.01 5.47 2.42
C VAL A 10 7.91 6.60 1.95
N GLN A 11 8.34 7.49 2.84
CA GLN A 11 9.24 8.59 2.50
C GLN A 11 10.57 8.09 1.96
N PHE A 12 11.16 7.07 2.61
CA PHE A 12 12.40 6.46 2.14
C PHE A 12 12.27 5.90 0.71
N ALA A 13 11.13 5.30 0.38
CA ALA A 13 10.89 4.80 -0.97
C ALA A 13 10.73 5.90 -2.02
N ILE A 14 10.14 7.04 -1.66
CA ILE A 14 10.02 8.21 -2.55
C ILE A 14 11.40 8.81 -2.82
N ASP A 15 12.20 8.99 -1.77
CA ASP A 15 13.50 9.66 -1.86
C ASP A 15 14.58 8.80 -2.55
N HIS A 16 14.41 7.47 -2.55
CA HIS A 16 15.45 6.55 -3.00
C HIS A 16 15.25 6.10 -4.47
N PRO A 17 16.12 6.49 -5.42
CA PRO A 17 15.89 6.29 -6.86
C PRO A 17 15.85 4.81 -7.30
N ALA A 18 16.42 3.92 -6.49
CA ALA A 18 16.37 2.47 -6.75
C ALA A 18 15.08 1.78 -6.26
N VAL A 19 14.25 2.45 -5.45
CA VAL A 19 13.01 1.87 -4.93
C VAL A 19 11.88 2.18 -5.92
N ARG A 20 11.17 1.14 -6.35
CA ARG A 20 10.06 1.24 -7.31
C ARG A 20 8.70 0.91 -6.70
N GLY A 21 8.67 0.45 -5.46
CA GLY A 21 7.45 0.10 -4.76
C GLY A 21 7.72 -0.45 -3.36
N ILE A 22 6.69 -0.44 -2.53
CA ILE A 22 6.71 -1.00 -1.17
C ILE A 22 5.60 -2.04 -1.08
N ASN A 23 5.89 -3.15 -0.41
CA ASN A 23 4.88 -4.15 -0.08
C ASN A 23 4.80 -4.31 1.44
N PHE A 24 3.71 -3.86 2.04
CA PHE A 24 3.43 -4.05 3.46
C PHE A 24 2.74 -5.39 3.67
N GLN A 25 3.42 -6.33 4.34
CA GLN A 25 2.86 -7.64 4.69
C GLN A 25 2.80 -7.77 6.22
N PRO A 26 1.60 -7.59 6.84
CA PRO A 26 1.43 -7.85 8.26
C PRO A 26 1.86 -9.28 8.62
N ALA A 27 2.56 -9.43 9.73
CA ALA A 27 3.05 -10.73 10.17
C ALA A 27 1.88 -11.70 10.43
N PHE A 28 1.94 -12.88 9.81
CA PHE A 28 0.98 -13.95 10.02
C PHE A 28 1.55 -14.98 11.01
N HIS A 29 0.82 -15.24 12.09
CA HIS A 29 1.23 -16.24 13.07
C HIS A 29 0.69 -17.63 12.69
N ALA A 30 1.61 -18.55 12.42
CA ALA A 30 1.31 -19.94 12.06
C ALA A 30 2.02 -20.91 13.00
N GLY A 31 1.68 -20.89 14.29
CA GLY A 31 1.97 -21.96 15.27
C GLY A 31 3.43 -22.32 15.57
N ARG A 32 4.41 -21.70 14.88
CA ARG A 32 5.85 -21.95 15.04
C ARG A 32 6.57 -20.87 15.87
N TYR A 33 5.85 -19.84 16.29
CA TYR A 33 6.37 -18.70 17.06
C TYR A 33 5.69 -18.61 18.43
N MET A 34 6.29 -17.84 19.34
CA MET A 34 5.90 -17.65 20.76
C MET A 34 4.42 -17.29 20.93
N GLU A 35 3.89 -17.43 22.16
CA GLU A 35 2.54 -16.96 22.52
C GLU A 35 2.34 -15.52 22.04
N HIS A 36 1.28 -15.31 21.28
CA HIS A 36 0.87 -14.01 20.76
C HIS A 36 -0.55 -13.75 21.19
N ASP A 37 -0.85 -12.50 21.56
CA ASP A 37 -2.21 -12.10 21.89
C ASP A 37 -3.07 -12.12 20.60
N PRO A 38 -4.08 -13.00 20.49
CA PRO A 38 -4.92 -13.09 19.32
C PRO A 38 -5.70 -11.81 19.02
N LEU A 39 -5.79 -10.85 19.94
CA LEU A 39 -6.40 -9.53 19.72
C LEU A 39 -5.43 -8.51 19.10
N GLN A 40 -4.12 -8.75 19.15
CA GLN A 40 -3.10 -7.90 18.55
C GLN A 40 -2.92 -8.24 17.06
N ARG A 41 -3.96 -7.95 16.26
CA ARG A 41 -3.96 -8.16 14.80
C ARG A 41 -3.81 -6.83 14.07
N VAL A 42 -3.09 -6.86 12.96
CA VAL A 42 -3.01 -5.75 12.01
C VAL A 42 -3.78 -6.15 10.77
N THR A 43 -4.71 -5.30 10.36
CA THR A 43 -5.48 -5.48 9.13
C THR A 43 -4.98 -4.53 8.03
N ILE A 44 -5.37 -4.79 6.77
CA ILE A 44 -5.05 -3.89 5.66
C ILE A 44 -5.56 -2.46 5.92
N PRO A 45 -6.82 -2.25 6.37
CA PRO A 45 -7.28 -0.91 6.76
C PRO A 45 -6.42 -0.23 7.82
N ASP A 46 -5.86 -0.96 8.78
CA ASP A 46 -4.96 -0.38 9.79
C ASP A 46 -3.70 0.19 9.13
N VAL A 47 -3.11 -0.56 8.19
CA VAL A 47 -1.93 -0.11 7.43
C VAL A 47 -2.27 1.11 6.57
N LEU A 48 -3.39 1.10 5.86
CA LEU A 48 -3.80 2.24 5.03
C LEU A 48 -4.04 3.50 5.88
N ARG A 49 -4.67 3.36 7.05
CA ARG A 49 -4.85 4.45 8.01
C ARG A 49 -3.50 5.01 8.47
N TRP A 50 -2.55 4.15 8.83
CA TRP A 50 -1.21 4.59 9.24
C TRP A 50 -0.44 5.29 8.11
N ILE A 51 -0.58 4.83 6.87
CA ILE A 51 -0.02 5.51 5.70
C ILE A 51 -0.61 6.93 5.60
N GLU A 52 -1.93 7.07 5.68
CA GLU A 52 -2.59 8.38 5.56
C GLU A 52 -2.19 9.34 6.69
N GLU A 53 -2.23 8.87 7.94
CA GLU A 53 -1.84 9.65 9.11
C GLU A 53 -0.37 10.08 9.06
N GLN A 54 0.54 9.18 8.69
CA GLN A 54 1.99 9.43 8.77
C GLN A 54 2.55 10.09 7.51
N THR A 55 1.84 10.05 6.37
CA THR A 55 2.22 10.79 5.15
C THR A 55 1.53 12.15 5.05
N SER A 56 0.87 12.61 6.13
CA SER A 56 0.13 13.89 6.17
C SER A 56 -0.89 14.04 5.02
N GLY A 57 -1.52 12.92 4.61
CA GLY A 57 -2.53 12.90 3.55
C GLY A 57 -2.00 12.95 2.11
N THR A 58 -0.68 12.86 1.89
CA THR A 58 -0.09 12.64 0.55
C THR A 58 -0.74 11.43 -0.11
N PHE A 59 -0.79 10.33 0.64
CA PHE A 59 -1.62 9.17 0.33
C PHE A 59 -2.85 9.15 1.24
N ARG A 60 -4.03 8.94 0.67
CA ARG A 60 -5.29 8.76 1.40
C ARG A 60 -5.77 7.33 1.23
N GLN A 61 -6.54 6.82 2.18
CA GLN A 61 -7.17 5.50 2.03
C GLN A 61 -7.97 5.36 0.73
N SER A 62 -8.61 6.43 0.26
CA SER A 62 -9.35 6.46 -1.01
C SER A 62 -8.49 6.31 -2.26
N ASP A 63 -7.18 6.54 -2.16
CA ASP A 63 -6.26 6.37 -3.29
C ASP A 63 -5.83 4.91 -3.47
N PHE A 64 -6.30 4.00 -2.62
CA PHE A 64 -5.99 2.58 -2.74
C PHE A 64 -7.16 1.82 -3.32
N VAL A 65 -6.87 1.05 -4.37
CA VAL A 65 -7.87 0.24 -5.06
C VAL A 65 -7.73 -1.23 -4.69
N PRO A 66 -8.85 -1.93 -4.41
CA PRO A 66 -8.83 -3.37 -4.27
C PRO A 66 -8.58 -4.02 -5.63
N ILE A 67 -7.59 -4.90 -5.72
CA ILE A 67 -7.30 -5.61 -6.97
C ILE A 67 -8.18 -6.86 -7.07
N PRO A 68 -8.89 -7.09 -8.19
CA PRO A 68 -9.71 -8.27 -8.38
C PRO A 68 -8.81 -9.48 -8.68
N CYS A 69 -8.26 -10.09 -7.64
CA CYS A 69 -7.61 -11.40 -7.74
C CYS A 69 -8.62 -12.47 -7.29
N CYS A 70 -8.40 -13.12 -6.15
CA CYS A 70 -9.28 -14.17 -5.61
C CYS A 70 -10.32 -13.67 -4.60
N PHE A 71 -10.09 -12.51 -3.96
CA PHE A 71 -11.05 -11.83 -3.09
C PHE A 71 -10.66 -10.34 -2.96
N PRO A 72 -11.60 -9.38 -3.05
CA PRO A 72 -11.29 -7.95 -3.15
C PRO A 72 -10.64 -7.37 -1.88
N THR A 73 -10.78 -8.01 -0.72
CA THR A 73 -10.16 -7.53 0.53
C THR A 73 -8.78 -8.15 0.80
N CYS A 74 -8.26 -8.98 -0.10
CA CYS A 74 -6.98 -9.65 0.12
C CYS A 74 -5.77 -8.76 -0.20
N ASN A 75 -5.96 -7.75 -1.06
CA ASN A 75 -4.88 -6.86 -1.48
C ASN A 75 -5.44 -5.48 -1.82
N SER A 76 -4.65 -4.46 -1.55
CA SER A 76 -4.95 -3.07 -1.85
C SER A 76 -3.70 -2.40 -2.38
N VAL A 77 -3.79 -1.76 -3.54
CA VAL A 77 -2.61 -1.17 -4.22
C VAL A 77 -2.91 0.26 -4.61
N THR A 78 -1.86 1.06 -4.66
CA THR A 78 -1.88 2.37 -5.28
C THR A 78 -0.60 2.55 -6.08
N TYR A 79 -0.69 3.33 -7.15
CA TYR A 79 0.46 3.77 -7.93
C TYR A 79 0.55 5.29 -7.77
N ALA A 80 1.77 5.82 -7.67
CA ALA A 80 2.00 7.24 -7.60
C ALA A 80 3.03 7.67 -8.63
N TYR A 81 2.77 8.82 -9.24
CA TYR A 81 3.76 9.55 -10.00
C TYR A 81 4.53 10.46 -9.03
N VAL A 82 5.86 10.46 -9.15
CA VAL A 82 6.73 11.36 -8.41
C VAL A 82 7.35 12.30 -9.44
N ASP A 83 7.07 13.59 -9.32
CA ASP A 83 7.65 14.61 -10.18
C ASP A 83 9.14 14.79 -9.82
N GLU A 84 10.02 14.69 -10.81
CA GLU A 84 11.47 14.84 -10.59
C GLU A 84 11.89 16.31 -10.39
N GLU A 85 11.08 17.28 -10.80
CA GLU A 85 11.38 18.71 -10.70
C GLU A 85 10.95 19.29 -9.35
N ASP A 86 9.70 19.01 -8.93
CA ASP A 86 9.10 19.57 -7.71
C ASP A 86 9.04 18.59 -6.53
N GLY A 87 9.34 17.31 -6.75
CA GLY A 87 9.23 16.25 -5.73
C GLY A 87 7.78 15.95 -5.33
N GLU A 88 6.81 16.47 -6.09
CA GLU A 88 5.39 16.28 -5.81
C GLU A 88 4.98 14.83 -6.10
N VAL A 89 4.30 14.21 -5.13
CA VAL A 89 3.81 12.83 -5.24
C VAL A 89 2.31 12.87 -5.53
N THR A 90 1.93 12.43 -6.72
CA THR A 90 0.54 12.36 -7.16
C THR A 90 0.07 10.92 -7.32
N PRO A 91 -0.84 10.42 -6.46
CA PRO A 91 -1.47 9.12 -6.65
C PRO A 91 -2.25 9.06 -7.98
N MET A 92 -2.03 8.01 -8.78
CA MET A 92 -2.67 7.80 -10.08
C MET A 92 -4.21 7.82 -10.03
N PRO A 93 -4.88 7.28 -8.99
CA PRO A 93 -6.35 7.34 -8.91
C PRO A 93 -6.94 8.75 -8.83
N ARG A 94 -6.11 9.78 -8.61
CA ARG A 94 -6.54 11.19 -8.65
C ARG A 94 -6.44 11.81 -10.04
N LEU A 95 -5.69 11.19 -10.96
CA LEU A 95 -5.46 11.66 -12.33
C LEU A 95 -6.27 10.87 -13.37
N LEU A 96 -6.54 9.59 -13.08
CA LEU A 96 -7.24 8.67 -13.97
C LEU A 96 -8.37 7.98 -13.22
N ASP A 97 -9.50 7.79 -13.91
CA ASP A 97 -10.55 6.93 -13.39
C ASP A 97 -10.06 5.48 -13.42
N VAL A 98 -9.85 4.91 -12.24
CA VAL A 98 -9.20 3.59 -12.13
C VAL A 98 -10.11 2.49 -12.69
N GLU A 99 -11.43 2.69 -12.66
CA GLU A 99 -12.42 1.72 -13.15
C GLU A 99 -12.19 1.36 -14.62
N ASP A 100 -11.77 2.32 -15.45
CA ASP A 100 -11.49 2.13 -16.86
C ASP A 100 -10.23 1.28 -17.14
N TYR A 101 -9.34 1.13 -16.15
CA TYR A 101 -8.03 0.49 -16.31
C TYR A 101 -7.83 -0.74 -15.42
N LEU A 102 -8.83 -1.13 -14.62
CA LEU A 102 -8.78 -2.32 -13.78
C LEU A 102 -8.44 -3.58 -14.58
N ASP A 103 -8.92 -3.72 -15.82
CA ASP A 103 -8.62 -4.88 -16.68
C ASP A 103 -7.11 -5.03 -16.98
N CYS A 104 -6.41 -3.91 -17.18
CA CYS A 104 -4.97 -3.90 -17.45
C CYS A 104 -4.15 -4.27 -16.20
N ILE A 105 -4.53 -3.75 -15.04
CA ILE A 105 -3.81 -3.99 -13.76
C ILE A 105 -4.04 -5.44 -13.30
N THR A 106 -5.24 -5.98 -13.51
CA THR A 106 -5.63 -7.35 -13.14
C THR A 106 -4.84 -8.40 -13.92
N THR A 107 -4.54 -8.13 -15.19
CA THR A 107 -3.87 -9.09 -16.08
C THR A 107 -2.37 -9.22 -15.80
N ALA A 108 -1.73 -8.18 -15.24
CA ALA A 108 -0.28 -8.16 -14.99
C ALA A 108 0.17 -9.04 -13.81
N GLN A 109 -0.70 -9.28 -12.83
CA GLN A 109 -0.34 -10.01 -11.60
C GLN A 109 -0.82 -11.48 -11.59
N CYS A 110 -1.73 -11.85 -12.49
CA CYS A 110 -2.36 -13.19 -12.54
C CYS A 110 -1.69 -14.17 -13.52
N ARG A 111 -0.60 -13.79 -14.21
CA ARG A 111 0.26 -14.72 -14.97
C ARG A 111 1.53 -15.02 -14.17
N THR A 112 1.43 -15.98 -13.25
CA THR A 112 2.60 -16.78 -12.83
C THR A 112 2.48 -18.16 -13.44
#